data_AF-A0A846GFD1-F1
#
_entry.id   AF-A0A846GFD1-F1
#
_cell.length_a   1.000
_cell.length_b   1.000
_cell.length_c   1.000
_cell.angle_alpha   90.00
_cell.angle_beta   90.00
_cell.angle_gamma   90.00
#
_symmetry.space_group_name_H-M   'P 1'
#
loop_
_entity.id
_entity.type
_entity.pdbx_description
1 polymer ?
#
loop_
_entity_poly.entity_id
_entity_poly.type
_entity_poly.pdbx_seq_one_letter_code
_entity_poly.pdbx_strand_id
1 'polypeptide(L)'
;MIDSKTNYQIIAKVYESDNSLIYRAILKPDNQAIILKILKENYPTPSQLTYYRQEYEILRSLNVNTIIKAYDLQRYENTLAILLEDFGGESLKLLISQSQLNLENFLNIAIKTTESLAAIHQANIIHKDINPANIVYHSQTGQLKIIDFGISTRLSQEFLTVLLPHQLEGTLAYIAPEQTGRMN
;
A
#
# COMPACT_ATOMS: atom_id res chain seq x y z
N MET A 1 6.41 26.87 0.89
CA MET A 1 5.33 27.39 1.75
C MET A 1 5.02 26.34 2.78
N ILE A 2 5.18 26.65 4.06
CA ILE A 2 4.86 25.72 5.16
C ILE A 2 3.40 26.01 5.49
N ASP A 3 2.50 25.08 5.17
CA ASP A 3 1.10 25.19 5.55
C ASP A 3 1.01 25.11 7.07
N SER A 4 0.48 26.16 7.69
CA SER A 4 0.35 26.30 9.15
C SER A 4 -0.87 25.56 9.72
N LYS A 5 -1.59 24.80 8.88
CA LYS A 5 -2.80 24.04 9.25
C LYS A 5 -2.62 22.54 9.41
N THR A 6 -1.47 21.96 9.07
CA THR A 6 -1.26 20.51 9.14
C THR A 6 -0.52 20.11 10.41
N ASN A 7 -1.04 19.09 11.12
CA ASN A 7 -0.44 18.54 12.35
C ASN A 7 0.83 17.70 12.09
N TYR A 8 1.52 17.91 10.96
CA TYR A 8 2.73 17.18 10.60
C TYR A 8 3.69 18.07 9.82
N GLN A 9 4.96 17.64 9.78
CA GLN A 9 6.03 18.26 9.01
C GLN A 9 6.60 17.25 8.02
N ILE A 10 6.54 17.57 6.72
CA ILE A 10 7.17 16.78 5.67
C ILE A 10 8.69 16.88 5.80
N ILE A 11 9.36 15.72 5.78
CA ILE A 11 10.82 15.60 5.88
C ILE A 11 11.44 15.34 4.51
N ALA A 12 10.92 14.37 3.77
CA ALA A 12 11.48 13.99 2.47
C ALA A 12 10.44 13.32 1.57
N LYS A 13 10.60 13.46 0.25
CA LYS A 13 9.87 12.63 -0.72
C LYS A 13 10.53 11.25 -0.78
N VAL A 14 9.74 10.21 -0.55
CA VAL A 14 10.19 8.81 -0.56
C VAL A 14 10.01 8.22 -1.96
N TYR A 15 8.87 8.48 -2.58
CA TYR A 15 8.52 7.91 -3.88
C TYR A 15 7.50 8.76 -4.61
N GLU A 16 7.46 8.63 -5.92
CA GLU A 16 6.48 9.24 -6.81
C GLU A 16 6.07 8.22 -7.87
N SER A 17 4.76 8.08 -8.04
CA SER A 17 4.13 7.30 -9.11
C SER A 17 3.29 8.22 -10.00
N ASP A 18 2.65 7.64 -11.02
CA ASP A 18 1.73 8.38 -11.89
C ASP A 18 0.53 8.95 -11.11
N ASN A 19 0.09 8.28 -10.04
CA ASN A 19 -1.12 8.64 -9.30
C ASN A 19 -0.87 9.16 -7.88
N SER A 20 0.28 8.89 -7.29
CA SER A 20 0.54 9.15 -5.86
C SER A 20 1.93 9.71 -5.59
N LEU A 21 1.99 10.64 -4.65
CA LEU A 21 3.19 11.17 -4.02
C LEU A 21 3.32 10.59 -2.61
N ILE A 22 4.49 10.03 -2.30
CA ILE A 22 4.78 9.42 -1.01
C ILE A 22 5.84 10.25 -0.29
N TYR A 23 5.53 10.74 0.90
CA TYR A 23 6.44 11.52 1.74
C TYR A 23 6.64 10.85 3.09
N ARG A 24 7.85 10.97 3.62
CA ARG A 24 8.12 10.76 5.04
C ARG A 24 7.87 12.07 5.77
N ALA A 25 7.13 12.01 6.87
CA ALA A 25 6.77 13.15 7.69
C ALA A 25 6.80 12.81 9.18
N ILE A 26 6.74 13.85 10.01
CA ILE A 26 6.66 13.73 11.47
C ILE A 26 5.36 14.37 11.95
N LEU A 27 4.51 13.61 12.66
CA LEU A 27 3.34 14.13 13.35
C LEU A 27 3.73 14.96 14.57
N LYS A 28 3.00 16.05 14.81
CA LYS A 28 3.13 16.93 15.97
C LYS A 28 1.93 16.74 16.91
N PRO A 29 2.12 16.88 18.24
CA PRO A 29 3.38 17.23 18.91
C PRO A 29 4.28 16.02 19.23
N ASP A 30 3.81 14.79 19.05
CA ASP A 30 4.45 13.59 19.62
C ASP A 30 5.70 13.11 18.87
N ASN A 31 6.11 13.83 17.80
CA ASN A 31 7.25 13.50 16.94
C ASN A 31 7.20 12.08 16.34
N GLN A 32 6.00 11.53 16.15
CA GLN A 32 5.82 10.23 15.55
C GLN A 32 6.12 10.27 14.04
N ALA A 33 6.97 9.36 13.57
CA ALA A 33 7.24 9.19 12.13
C ALA A 33 6.04 8.57 11.42
N ILE A 34 5.71 9.12 10.26
CA ILE A 34 4.61 8.69 9.40
C ILE A 34 5.00 8.71 7.92
N ILE A 35 4.29 7.90 7.13
CA ILE A 35 4.26 8.01 5.68
C ILE A 35 2.98 8.72 5.28
N LEU A 36 3.10 9.73 4.42
CA LEU A 36 1.98 10.41 3.78
C LEU A 36 1.86 9.90 2.34
N LYS A 37 0.74 9.26 2.04
CA LYS A 37 0.35 8.90 0.67
C LYS A 37 -0.69 9.91 0.19
N ILE A 38 -0.32 10.72 -0.80
CA ILE A 38 -1.14 11.82 -1.33
C ILE A 38 -1.42 11.53 -2.80
N LEU A 39 -2.65 11.75 -3.27
CA LEU A 39 -2.95 11.75 -4.69
C LEU A 39 -2.16 12.87 -5.40
N LYS A 40 -1.50 12.53 -6.50
CA LYS A 40 -0.60 13.46 -7.23
C LYS A 40 -1.36 14.62 -7.88
N GLU A 41 -2.55 14.36 -8.40
CA GLU A 41 -3.40 15.37 -9.02
C GLU A 41 -4.14 16.20 -7.96
N ASN A 42 -4.08 17.53 -8.12
CA ASN A 42 -4.80 18.45 -7.23
C ASN A 42 -6.32 18.38 -7.43
N TYR A 43 -6.79 17.90 -8.59
CA TYR A 43 -8.21 17.71 -8.89
C TYR A 43 -8.44 16.27 -9.36
N PRO A 44 -8.40 15.29 -8.45
CA PRO A 44 -8.59 13.89 -8.82
C PRO A 44 -10.03 13.63 -9.27
N THR A 45 -10.18 12.61 -10.09
CA THR A 45 -11.50 12.10 -10.51
C THR A 45 -12.28 11.55 -9.30
N PRO A 46 -13.62 11.51 -9.35
CA PRO A 46 -14.43 10.87 -8.31
C PRO A 46 -14.04 9.42 -8.04
N SER A 47 -13.62 8.68 -9.08
CA SER A 47 -13.16 7.30 -8.97
C SER A 47 -11.85 7.21 -8.18
N GLN A 48 -10.86 8.07 -8.45
CA GLN A 48 -9.60 8.11 -7.67
C GLN A 48 -9.84 8.41 -6.19
N LEU A 49 -10.74 9.35 -5.88
CA LEU A 49 -11.14 9.65 -4.50
C LEU A 49 -11.83 8.45 -3.83
N THR A 50 -12.64 7.70 -4.60
CA THR A 50 -13.32 6.51 -4.12
C THR A 50 -12.32 5.40 -3.79
N TYR A 51 -11.36 5.13 -4.67
CA TYR A 51 -10.31 4.14 -4.44
C TYR A 51 -9.46 4.49 -3.21
N TYR A 52 -9.08 5.75 -3.02
CA TYR A 52 -8.33 6.17 -1.83
C TYR A 52 -9.11 6.00 -0.52
N ARG A 53 -10.41 6.31 -0.53
CA ARG A 53 -11.28 6.05 0.63
C ARG A 53 -11.41 4.55 0.90
N GLN A 54 -11.59 3.76 -0.15
CA GLN A 54 -11.68 2.30 -0.04
C GLN A 54 -10.39 1.70 0.52
N GLU A 55 -9.22 2.14 0.04
CA GLU A 55 -7.93 1.73 0.57
C GLU A 55 -7.83 2.01 2.07
N TYR A 56 -8.16 3.24 2.50
CA TYR A 56 -8.17 3.60 3.91
C TYR A 56 -9.11 2.72 4.74
N GLU A 57 -10.34 2.49 4.29
CA GLU A 57 -11.32 1.65 4.98
C GLU A 57 -10.90 0.18 5.05
N ILE A 58 -10.23 -0.33 4.01
CA ILE A 58 -9.65 -1.68 4.01
C ILE A 58 -8.55 -1.77 5.06
N LEU A 59 -7.57 -0.87 5.02
CA LEU A 59 -6.46 -0.85 5.97
C LEU A 59 -6.95 -0.70 7.41
N ARG A 60 -7.93 0.16 7.66
CA ARG A 60 -8.52 0.36 9.00
C ARG A 60 -9.24 -0.89 9.51
N SER A 61 -9.86 -1.67 8.62
CA SER A 61 -10.51 -2.94 8.98
C SER A 61 -9.53 -4.08 9.23
N LEU A 62 -8.30 -3.97 8.73
CA LEU A 62 -7.25 -4.97 8.84
C LEU A 62 -6.30 -4.65 10.01
N ASN A 63 -6.62 -5.14 11.20
CA ASN A 63 -5.73 -4.99 12.37
C ASN A 63 -4.74 -6.16 12.49
N VAL A 64 -3.86 -6.31 11.51
CA VAL A 64 -2.85 -7.38 11.43
C VAL A 64 -1.46 -6.76 11.42
N ASN A 65 -0.54 -7.27 12.24
CA ASN A 65 0.78 -6.65 12.40
C ASN A 65 1.61 -6.62 11.09
N THR A 66 1.37 -7.58 10.19
CA THR A 66 2.07 -7.70 8.91
C THR A 66 1.41 -6.93 7.76
N ILE A 67 0.46 -6.05 8.09
CA ILE A 67 -0.18 -5.11 7.15
C ILE A 67 0.13 -3.70 7.68
N ILE A 68 0.35 -2.76 6.76
CA ILE A 68 0.61 -1.37 7.15
C ILE A 68 -0.59 -0.77 7.85
N LYS A 69 -0.37 -0.07 8.97
CA LYS A 69 -1.47 0.60 9.67
C LYS A 69 -1.77 1.93 9.01
N ALA A 70 -3.04 2.18 8.72
CA ALA A 70 -3.53 3.52 8.42
C ALA A 70 -3.95 4.22 9.72
N TYR A 71 -3.35 5.38 9.99
CA TYR A 71 -3.66 6.19 11.15
C TYR A 71 -4.86 7.09 10.89
N ASP A 72 -4.90 7.75 9.73
CA ASP A 72 -5.94 8.73 9.41
C ASP A 72 -6.10 8.95 7.91
N LEU A 73 -7.25 9.50 7.52
CA LEU A 73 -7.55 9.99 6.18
C LEU A 73 -7.99 11.45 6.30
N GLN A 74 -7.19 12.35 5.73
CA GLN A 74 -7.42 13.79 5.82
C GLN A 74 -7.53 14.43 4.44
N ARG A 75 -8.15 15.62 4.41
CA ARG A 75 -8.09 16.48 3.24
C ARG A 75 -6.70 17.10 3.13
N TYR A 76 -6.17 17.12 1.92
CA TYR A 76 -4.92 17.80 1.58
C TYR A 76 -5.20 18.68 0.36
N GLU A 77 -5.21 20.01 0.55
CA GLU A 77 -5.66 20.97 -0.47
C GLU A 77 -7.03 20.57 -1.09
N ASN A 78 -7.06 20.21 -2.38
CA ASN A 78 -8.23 19.78 -3.13
C ASN A 78 -8.32 18.26 -3.31
N THR A 79 -7.49 17.52 -2.59
CA THR A 79 -7.36 16.06 -2.67
C THR A 79 -7.36 15.41 -1.28
N LEU A 80 -6.96 14.13 -1.21
CA LEU A 80 -6.87 13.34 0.02
C LEU A 80 -5.44 12.91 0.31
N ALA A 81 -5.14 12.77 1.60
CA ALA A 81 -3.91 12.17 2.11
C ALA A 81 -4.23 11.08 3.13
N ILE A 82 -3.60 9.91 2.97
CA ILE A 82 -3.63 8.83 3.95
C ILE A 82 -2.35 8.93 4.79
N LEU A 83 -2.51 8.97 6.11
CA LEU A 83 -1.42 8.87 7.07
C LEU A 83 -1.22 7.40 7.39
N LEU A 84 -0.03 6.89 7.12
CA LEU A 84 0.36 5.51 7.30
C LEU A 84 1.48 5.42 8.33
N GLU A 85 1.58 4.25 8.97
CA GLU A 85 2.71 3.85 9.79
C GLU A 85 4.03 3.99 9.02
N ASP A 86 5.04 4.60 9.65
CA ASP A 86 6.43 4.49 9.22
C ASP A 86 7.19 3.61 10.22
N PHE A 87 7.45 2.37 9.80
CA PHE A 87 8.22 1.42 10.60
C PHE A 87 9.69 1.34 10.17
N GLY A 88 10.15 2.25 9.29
CA GLY A 88 11.54 2.37 8.85
C GLY A 88 11.99 1.35 7.79
N GLY A 89 11.09 0.54 7.25
CA GLY A 89 11.42 -0.47 6.23
C GLY A 89 11.58 0.12 4.82
N GLU A 90 12.10 -0.71 3.91
CA GLU A 90 12.25 -0.42 2.49
C GLU A 90 11.52 -1.45 1.63
N SER A 91 11.04 -1.05 0.45
CA SER A 91 10.40 -2.01 -0.47
C SER A 91 11.39 -3.11 -0.89
N LEU A 92 10.91 -4.34 -1.04
CA LEU A 92 11.74 -5.43 -1.56
C LEU A 92 12.30 -5.09 -2.94
N LYS A 93 11.54 -4.38 -3.79
CA LYS A 93 12.00 -3.89 -5.09
C LYS A 93 13.31 -3.09 -4.98
N LEU A 94 13.42 -2.23 -3.98
CA LEU A 94 14.65 -1.47 -3.74
C LEU A 94 15.76 -2.36 -3.19
N LEU A 95 15.46 -3.18 -2.18
CA LEU A 95 16.45 -4.05 -1.52
C LEU A 95 17.11 -5.03 -2.49
N ILE A 96 16.31 -5.70 -3.35
CA ILE A 96 16.81 -6.66 -4.34
C ILE A 96 17.59 -5.97 -5.48
N SER A 97 17.36 -4.68 -5.72
CA SER A 97 18.13 -3.91 -6.71
C SER A 97 19.51 -3.51 -6.19
N GLN A 98 19.67 -3.40 -4.87
CA GLN A 98 20.91 -2.99 -4.22
C GLN A 98 21.79 -4.18 -3.83
N SER A 99 21.19 -5.33 -3.52
CA SER A 99 21.92 -6.52 -3.07
C SER A 99 21.14 -7.81 -3.33
N GLN A 100 21.85 -8.91 -3.46
CA GLN A 100 21.21 -10.22 -3.55
C GLN A 100 20.80 -10.71 -2.16
N LEU A 101 19.56 -11.18 -2.04
CA LEU A 101 19.09 -11.83 -0.82
C LEU A 101 19.77 -13.19 -0.67
N ASN A 102 20.32 -13.46 0.52
CA ASN A 102 20.73 -14.81 0.88
C ASN A 102 19.49 -15.70 1.08
N LEU A 103 19.69 -17.03 1.05
CA LEU A 103 18.60 -17.99 1.13
C LEU A 103 17.78 -17.86 2.42
N GLU A 104 18.44 -17.57 3.55
CA GLU A 104 17.78 -17.40 4.84
C GLU A 104 16.82 -16.20 4.85
N ASN A 105 17.29 -15.04 4.39
CA ASN A 105 16.47 -13.83 4.27
C ASN A 105 15.32 -14.04 3.29
N PHE A 106 15.59 -14.71 2.16
CA PHE A 106 14.56 -15.05 1.19
C PHE A 106 13.44 -15.89 1.83
N LEU A 107 13.78 -16.97 2.54
CA LEU A 107 12.81 -17.84 3.19
C LEU A 107 12.03 -17.10 4.29
N ASN A 108 12.72 -16.28 5.09
CA ASN A 108 12.07 -15.47 6.12
C ASN A 108 11.04 -14.48 5.54
N ILE A 109 11.40 -13.81 4.44
CA ILE A 109 10.51 -12.89 3.73
C ILE A 109 9.33 -13.65 3.12
N ALA A 110 9.58 -14.81 2.49
CA ALA A 110 8.55 -15.62 1.87
C ALA A 110 7.50 -16.10 2.89
N ILE A 111 7.93 -16.63 4.03
CA ILE A 111 7.05 -17.10 5.12
C ILE A 111 6.20 -15.93 5.65
N LYS A 112 6.81 -14.79 5.97
CA LYS A 112 6.06 -13.62 6.45
C LYS A 112 5.07 -13.09 5.42
N THR A 113 5.42 -13.16 4.13
CA THR A 113 4.53 -12.76 3.05
C THR A 113 3.32 -13.69 2.99
N THR A 114 3.51 -15.02 3.05
CA THR A 114 2.39 -15.98 3.02
C THR A 114 1.50 -15.89 4.26
N GLU A 115 2.06 -15.66 5.45
CA GLU A 115 1.30 -15.37 6.68
C GLU A 115 0.43 -14.11 6.52
N SER A 116 0.98 -13.06 5.91
CA SER A 116 0.24 -11.82 5.63
C SER A 116 -0.90 -12.05 4.65
N LEU A 117 -0.67 -12.80 3.58
CA LEU A 117 -1.70 -13.16 2.61
C LEU A 117 -2.80 -14.01 3.23
N ALA A 118 -2.44 -14.96 4.09
CA ALA A 118 -3.41 -15.76 4.82
C ALA A 118 -4.34 -14.88 5.68
N ALA A 119 -3.77 -13.88 6.37
CA ALA A 119 -4.55 -12.94 7.17
C ALA A 119 -5.47 -12.05 6.32
N ILE A 120 -4.97 -11.55 5.17
CA ILE A 120 -5.77 -10.77 4.20
C ILE A 120 -6.96 -11.60 3.70
N HIS A 121 -6.71 -12.86 3.30
CA HIS A 121 -7.75 -13.73 2.77
C HIS A 121 -8.76 -14.17 3.85
N GLN A 122 -8.32 -14.40 5.09
CA GLN A 122 -9.22 -14.68 6.23
C GLN A 122 -10.17 -13.51 6.51
N ALA A 123 -9.76 -12.27 6.20
CA ALA A 123 -10.61 -11.10 6.26
C ALA A 123 -11.53 -10.94 5.03
N ASN A 124 -11.60 -11.93 4.13
CA ASN A 124 -12.34 -11.89 2.87
C ASN A 124 -11.92 -10.74 1.95
N ILE A 125 -10.63 -10.41 1.92
CA ILE A 125 -10.07 -9.37 1.06
C ILE A 125 -9.13 -10.03 0.04
N ILE A 126 -9.14 -9.56 -1.20
CA ILE A 126 -8.13 -9.89 -2.21
C ILE A 126 -7.30 -8.65 -2.46
N HIS A 127 -5.97 -8.77 -2.36
CA HIS A 127 -5.07 -7.63 -2.56
C HIS A 127 -4.96 -7.18 -4.03
N LYS A 128 -4.88 -8.15 -4.95
CA LYS A 128 -4.73 -8.00 -6.42
C LYS A 128 -3.42 -7.40 -6.96
N ASP A 129 -2.50 -6.92 -6.13
CA ASP A 129 -1.22 -6.34 -6.60
C ASP A 129 -0.04 -6.74 -5.70
N ILE A 130 0.10 -8.03 -5.43
CA ILE A 130 1.23 -8.53 -4.66
C ILE A 130 2.47 -8.58 -5.55
N ASN A 131 3.44 -7.71 -5.27
CA ASN A 131 4.70 -7.61 -5.98
C ASN A 131 5.79 -7.02 -5.06
N PRO A 132 7.08 -7.05 -5.43
CA PRO A 132 8.17 -6.54 -4.58
C PRO A 132 8.10 -5.05 -4.22
N ALA A 133 7.37 -4.22 -4.97
CA ALA A 133 7.17 -2.82 -4.61
C ALA A 133 6.18 -2.66 -3.45
N ASN A 134 5.24 -3.59 -3.30
CA ASN A 134 4.17 -3.58 -2.29
C ASN A 134 4.46 -4.43 -1.05
N ILE A 135 5.68 -4.94 -0.94
CA ILE A 135 6.18 -5.64 0.25
C ILE A 135 7.32 -4.82 0.82
N VAL A 136 7.15 -4.29 2.04
CA VAL A 136 8.14 -3.48 2.74
C VAL A 136 8.78 -4.30 3.85
N TYR A 137 10.10 -4.28 3.93
CA TYR A 137 10.89 -5.09 4.86
C TYR A 137 11.92 -4.23 5.60
N HIS A 138 12.05 -4.45 6.91
CA HIS A 138 13.06 -3.80 7.74
C HIS A 138 14.19 -4.77 8.08
N SER A 139 15.29 -4.70 7.33
CA SER A 139 16.38 -5.70 7.36
C SER A 139 16.99 -5.96 8.74
N GLN A 140 16.99 -4.97 9.64
CA GLN A 140 17.57 -5.13 10.98
C GLN A 140 16.61 -5.76 12.00
N THR A 141 15.29 -5.61 11.81
CA THR A 141 14.28 -6.08 12.78
C THR A 141 13.52 -7.29 12.26
N GLY A 142 13.63 -7.60 10.97
CA GLY A 142 12.88 -8.66 10.31
C GLY A 142 11.38 -8.38 10.18
N GLN A 143 10.93 -7.14 10.44
CA GLN A 143 9.54 -6.76 10.25
C GLN A 143 9.21 -6.67 8.76
N LEU A 144 8.04 -7.21 8.39
CA LEU A 144 7.51 -7.17 7.04
C LEU A 144 6.08 -6.66 7.09
N LYS A 145 5.75 -5.73 6.19
CA LYS A 145 4.39 -5.23 6.03
C LYS A 145 4.01 -5.14 4.56
N ILE A 146 2.81 -5.62 4.24
CA ILE A 146 2.18 -5.41 2.93
C ILE A 146 1.55 -4.01 2.91
N ILE A 147 1.73 -3.31 1.78
CA ILE A 147 1.23 -1.96 1.52
C ILE A 147 0.40 -1.92 0.23
N ASP A 148 -0.26 -0.78 -0.01
CA ASP A 148 -0.97 -0.43 -1.26
C ASP A 148 -2.18 -1.30 -1.60
N PHE A 149 -3.29 -1.03 -0.90
CA PHE A 149 -4.56 -1.74 -1.08
C PHE A 149 -5.50 -0.99 -2.06
N GLY A 150 -4.95 -0.10 -2.90
CA GLY A 150 -5.73 0.80 -3.76
C GLY A 150 -6.69 0.12 -4.73
N ILE A 151 -6.35 -1.09 -5.18
CA ILE A 151 -7.20 -1.91 -6.06
C ILE A 151 -7.82 -3.13 -5.35
N SER A 152 -7.61 -3.26 -4.04
CA SER A 152 -8.07 -4.43 -3.29
C SER A 152 -9.60 -4.49 -3.20
N THR A 153 -10.14 -5.69 -3.21
CA THR A 153 -11.60 -5.95 -3.16
C THR A 153 -11.96 -6.78 -1.94
N ARG A 154 -13.18 -6.57 -1.43
CA ARG A 154 -13.82 -7.52 -0.51
C ARG A 154 -14.54 -8.58 -1.33
N LEU A 155 -14.39 -9.86 -0.99
CA LEU A 155 -14.99 -10.98 -1.74
C LEU A 155 -16.51 -10.82 -1.92
N SER A 156 -17.21 -10.28 -0.92
CA SER A 156 -18.65 -10.00 -1.01
C SER A 156 -19.03 -8.98 -2.08
N GLN A 157 -18.11 -8.08 -2.44
CA GLN A 157 -18.28 -7.09 -3.50
C GLN A 157 -17.77 -7.60 -4.85
N GLU A 158 -16.83 -8.55 -4.86
CA GLU A 158 -16.25 -9.10 -6.08
C GLU A 158 -17.25 -9.91 -6.91
N PHE A 159 -18.16 -10.64 -6.25
CA PHE A 159 -19.26 -11.34 -6.94
C PHE A 159 -20.21 -10.39 -7.70
N LEU A 160 -20.23 -9.09 -7.36
CA LEU A 160 -21.04 -8.09 -8.08
C LEU A 160 -20.30 -7.48 -9.28
N THR A 161 -18.97 -7.59 -9.32
CA THR A 161 -18.10 -7.12 -10.42
C THR A 161 -17.51 -8.32 -11.15
N VAL A 162 -18.34 -9.04 -11.91
CA VAL A 162 -17.82 -9.83 -13.03
C VAL A 162 -17.14 -8.83 -13.98
N LEU A 163 -15.81 -8.90 -14.05
CA LEU A 163 -14.94 -7.95 -14.73
C LEU A 163 -15.37 -7.72 -16.19
N LEU A 164 -15.50 -6.45 -16.57
CA LEU A 164 -15.48 -6.06 -17.98
C LEU A 164 -14.09 -6.42 -18.55
N PRO A 165 -13.98 -7.12 -19.70
CA PRO A 165 -12.71 -7.67 -20.22
C PRO A 165 -11.58 -6.66 -20.51
N HIS A 166 -11.80 -5.35 -20.32
CA HIS A 166 -10.90 -4.28 -20.79
C HIS A 166 -10.18 -3.52 -19.66
N GLN A 167 -10.32 -3.91 -18.39
CA GLN A 167 -9.59 -3.28 -17.28
C GLN A 167 -8.72 -4.32 -16.57
N LEU A 168 -7.52 -4.53 -17.11
CA LEU A 168 -6.49 -5.30 -16.40
C LEU A 168 -6.02 -4.47 -15.19
N GLU A 169 -6.19 -5.03 -13.99
CA GLU A 169 -5.76 -4.42 -12.72
C GLU A 169 -4.47 -5.10 -12.22
N GLY A 170 -3.59 -4.33 -11.58
CA GLY A 170 -2.32 -4.82 -11.01
C GLY A 170 -1.10 -4.73 -11.93
N THR A 171 0.06 -5.17 -11.42
CA THR A 171 1.32 -5.14 -12.17
C THR A 171 1.43 -6.31 -13.15
N LEU A 172 1.53 -6.04 -14.45
CA LEU A 172 1.50 -7.05 -15.53
C LEU A 172 2.45 -8.26 -15.35
N ALA A 173 3.65 -8.04 -14.79
CA ALA A 173 4.62 -9.13 -14.57
C ALA A 173 4.23 -10.10 -13.44
N TYR A 174 3.25 -9.74 -12.61
CA TYR A 174 2.82 -10.46 -11.41
C TYR A 174 1.33 -10.82 -11.42
N ILE A 175 0.61 -10.53 -12.51
CA ILE A 175 -0.82 -10.83 -12.65
C ILE A 175 -1.03 -12.33 -12.90
N ALA A 176 -2.05 -12.90 -12.26
CA ALA A 176 -2.41 -14.30 -12.47
C ALA A 176 -3.08 -14.50 -13.86
N PRO A 177 -2.85 -15.61 -14.57
CA PRO A 177 -3.40 -15.83 -15.92
C PRO A 177 -4.93 -15.71 -16.00
N GLU A 178 -5.64 -16.18 -14.99
CA GLU A 178 -7.09 -16.10 -14.87
C GLU A 178 -7.62 -14.65 -14.82
N GLN A 179 -6.84 -13.73 -14.25
CA GLN A 179 -7.16 -12.30 -14.22
C GLN A 179 -6.95 -11.63 -15.59
N THR A 180 -6.27 -12.29 -16.53
CA THR A 180 -6.14 -11.83 -17.92
C THR A 180 -7.23 -12.38 -18.84
N GLY A 181 -8.18 -13.16 -18.31
CA GLY A 181 -9.17 -13.88 -19.10
C GLY A 181 -8.59 -15.10 -19.83
N ARG A 182 -7.36 -15.51 -19.51
CA ARG A 182 -6.71 -16.70 -20.05
C ARG A 182 -6.85 -17.86 -19.06
N MET A 183 -8.06 -18.36 -18.93
CA MET A 183 -8.30 -19.72 -18.44
C MET A 183 -8.47 -20.61 -19.68
N ASN A 184 -7.64 -21.64 -19.83
CA ASN A 184 -7.79 -22.64 -20.90
C ASN A 184 -9.06 -23.46 -20.71
#